data_AF-A0AAI9ZU02-F1
#
_entry.id   AF-A0AAI9ZU02-F1
#
_cell.length_a   1.000
_cell.length_b   1.000
_cell.length_c   1.000
_cell.angle_alpha   90.00
_cell.angle_beta   90.00
_cell.angle_gamma   90.00
#
_symmetry.space_group_name_H-M   'P 1'
#
loop_
_entity.id
_entity.type
_entity.pdbx_description
1 polymer ?
#
loop_
_entity_poly.entity_id
_entity_poly.type
_entity_poly.pdbx_seq_one_letter_code
_entity_poly.pdbx_strand_id
1 'polypeptide(L)'
;MSVAITTSSASTLLHEEPIASPNACGVGLDLDQASVSCVLKQEAISVTLNGPAIFTLSMTLALIIHFFEPRIAETLLVIVPILLLVRNDYHNFLGLGPGGTPATFQGYVRIAWLRLWALRDPFTAPEAKPNILPKRGILRQEGDLTRLPYRPGPRPQVAGIAPQRQLDQHGTEPHYHALRKTLQKLASANPARFGTARSCLEKHGLGLFARHPVNVTCNGEVCHVHDSDHSLHMNLHPEDIREVLAKGWGQRHPLAWKGKLVRMPVPEEFVMVYAPRDDHELRIVCKIIEAAIWYVVSERTDIQVERAA
;
A
#
# COMPACT_ATOMS: atom_id res chain seq x y z
N MET A 1 -14.06 21.53 0.09
CA MET A 1 -14.20 21.80 1.53
C MET A 1 -15.67 21.78 1.84
N SER A 2 -16.16 20.76 2.53
CA SER A 2 -17.56 20.66 2.95
C SER A 2 -17.55 20.58 4.47
N VAL A 3 -18.13 21.59 5.12
CA VAL A 3 -18.32 21.63 6.57
C VAL A 3 -19.69 21.04 6.86
N ALA A 4 -19.75 19.86 7.47
CA ALA A 4 -20.97 19.29 8.01
C ALA A 4 -20.95 19.47 9.52
N ILE A 5 -21.97 20.16 10.07
CA ILE A 5 -22.18 20.30 11.51
C ILE A 5 -23.22 19.25 11.89
N THR A 6 -22.80 18.21 12.60
CA THR A 6 -23.69 17.22 13.19
C THR A 6 -23.47 17.17 14.69
N THR A 7 -24.52 17.44 15.45
CA THR A 7 -24.58 17.25 16.90
C THR A 7 -25.13 15.86 17.20
N SER A 8 -24.35 15.02 17.88
CA SER A 8 -24.81 13.71 18.37
C SER A 8 -24.44 13.55 19.84
N SER A 9 -25.45 13.15 20.62
CA SER A 9 -25.42 12.83 22.04
C SER A 9 -24.90 11.42 22.30
N ALA A 10 -24.10 11.28 23.37
CA ALA A 10 -23.42 10.06 23.78
C ALA A 10 -24.35 8.92 24.23
N SER A 11 -23.91 7.68 24.02
CA SER A 11 -24.41 6.52 24.75
C SER A 11 -23.26 5.57 25.06
N THR A 12 -23.09 5.34 26.36
CA THR A 12 -22.08 4.51 27.03
C THR A 12 -22.43 3.02 26.87
N LEU A 13 -21.47 2.18 26.49
CA LEU A 13 -21.55 0.73 26.70
C LEU A 13 -20.20 0.15 27.12
N LEU A 14 -20.31 -0.90 27.92
CA LEU A 14 -19.39 -1.37 28.95
C LEU A 14 -18.25 -2.24 28.40
N HIS A 15 -17.15 -2.23 29.14
CA HIS A 15 -15.92 -2.99 28.93
C HIS A 15 -16.04 -4.34 29.68
N GLU A 16 -15.86 -5.47 28.99
CA GLU A 16 -15.67 -6.79 29.61
C GLU A 16 -14.25 -7.30 29.29
N GLU A 17 -13.51 -7.70 30.32
CA GLU A 17 -12.20 -8.38 30.20
C GLU A 17 -12.37 -9.91 30.26
N PRO A 18 -11.49 -10.69 29.61
CA PRO A 18 -11.32 -12.10 29.94
C PRO A 18 -10.03 -12.41 30.71
N ILE A 19 -10.24 -13.27 31.70
CA ILE A 19 -9.37 -13.90 32.70
C ILE A 19 -8.21 -14.70 32.07
N ALA A 20 -7.04 -14.66 32.73
CA ALA A 20 -5.81 -15.35 32.33
C ALA A 20 -5.53 -16.63 33.14
N SER A 21 -4.83 -17.60 32.48
CA SER A 21 -3.83 -18.59 32.97
C SER A 21 -4.16 -20.08 32.67
N PRO A 22 -3.17 -21.02 32.68
CA PRO A 22 -1.83 -21.00 32.05
C PRO A 22 -1.41 -22.35 31.37
N ASN A 23 -0.21 -22.34 30.74
CA ASN A 23 0.69 -23.47 30.39
C ASN A 23 0.47 -24.29 29.09
N ALA A 24 1.45 -24.25 28.17
CA ALA A 24 2.37 -25.37 27.88
C ALA A 24 3.38 -25.02 26.76
N CYS A 25 4.65 -25.39 26.96
CA CYS A 25 5.75 -25.28 26.01
C CYS A 25 5.59 -26.18 24.77
N GLY A 26 5.97 -25.68 23.59
CA GLY A 26 6.12 -26.49 22.37
C GLY A 26 6.81 -25.68 21.26
N VAL A 27 7.85 -26.26 20.67
CA VAL A 27 8.81 -25.63 19.75
C VAL A 27 8.25 -25.51 18.32
N GLY A 28 8.23 -24.28 17.79
CA GLY A 28 8.64 -23.93 16.43
C GLY A 28 7.79 -24.37 15.23
N LEU A 29 6.83 -23.52 14.85
CA LEU A 29 6.45 -23.21 13.46
C LEU A 29 5.72 -21.86 13.52
N ASP A 30 6.37 -20.79 13.08
CA ASP A 30 5.90 -19.40 13.19
C ASP A 30 4.82 -19.11 12.11
N LEU A 31 3.73 -19.88 12.17
CA LEU A 31 2.51 -19.72 11.36
C LEU A 31 1.44 -18.89 12.08
N ASP A 32 1.64 -18.57 13.36
CA ASP A 32 0.64 -17.94 14.23
C ASP A 32 0.77 -16.41 14.36
N GLN A 33 1.60 -15.77 13.54
CA GLN A 33 1.57 -14.32 13.38
C GLN A 33 0.64 -13.92 12.23
N ALA A 34 -0.60 -14.42 12.26
CA ALA A 34 -1.72 -13.78 11.57
C ALA A 34 -1.97 -12.46 12.30
N SER A 35 -1.29 -11.41 11.83
CA SER A 35 -1.45 -10.06 12.33
C SER A 35 -2.90 -9.65 12.21
N VAL A 36 -3.47 -9.20 13.34
CA VAL A 36 -4.75 -8.49 13.44
C VAL A 36 -5.08 -7.78 12.13
N SER A 37 -6.19 -8.16 11.48
CA SER A 37 -6.80 -7.40 10.39
C SER A 37 -7.04 -5.97 10.87
N CYS A 38 -6.03 -5.12 10.70
CA CYS A 38 -6.05 -3.74 11.15
C CYS A 38 -6.87 -3.00 10.11
N VAL A 39 -8.04 -2.49 10.52
CA VAL A 39 -8.81 -1.62 9.65
C VAL A 39 -8.03 -0.32 9.50
N LEU A 40 -7.24 -0.24 8.42
CA LEU A 40 -6.49 0.95 8.06
C LEU A 40 -7.48 2.05 7.71
N LYS A 41 -7.51 3.09 8.54
CA LYS A 41 -8.39 4.24 8.35
C LYS A 41 -7.55 5.50 8.16
N GLN A 42 -7.98 6.35 7.24
CA GLN A 42 -7.44 7.70 7.08
C GLN A 42 -8.50 8.67 7.56
N GLU A 43 -8.14 9.53 8.51
CA GLU A 43 -9.07 10.51 9.08
C GLU A 43 -8.91 11.85 8.35
N ALA A 44 -9.99 12.28 7.71
CA ALA A 44 -10.07 13.63 7.19
C ALA A 44 -10.07 14.61 8.37
N ILE A 45 -9.42 15.77 8.19
CA ILE A 45 -9.48 16.80 9.21
C ILE A 45 -10.93 17.28 9.35
N SER A 46 -11.53 17.02 10.51
CA SER A 46 -12.88 17.47 10.83
C SER A 46 -12.82 18.24 12.14
N VAL A 47 -13.33 19.47 12.13
CA VAL A 47 -13.45 20.30 13.33
C VAL A 47 -14.93 20.43 13.65
N THR A 48 -15.35 19.86 14.77
CA THR A 48 -16.71 20.02 15.30
C THR A 48 -16.71 21.17 16.32
N LEU A 49 -17.41 22.25 16.00
CA LEU A 49 -17.52 23.43 16.86
C LEU A 49 -18.87 23.42 17.57
N ASN A 50 -18.86 23.17 18.88
CA ASN A 50 -20.04 23.34 19.73
C ASN A 50 -20.11 24.77 20.29
N GLY A 51 -21.25 25.15 20.89
CA GLY A 51 -21.46 26.51 21.42
C GLY A 51 -20.30 27.03 22.30
N PRO A 52 -19.85 26.29 23.32
CA PRO A 52 -18.70 26.67 24.13
C PRO A 52 -17.41 26.82 23.33
N ALA A 53 -17.12 25.91 22.38
CA ALA A 53 -15.93 25.99 21.54
C ALA A 53 -15.95 27.22 20.63
N ILE A 54 -17.10 27.54 20.01
CA ILE A 54 -17.28 28.74 19.19
C ILE A 54 -17.02 29.99 20.02
N PHE A 55 -17.62 30.08 21.21
CA PHE A 55 -17.42 31.21 22.11
C PHE A 55 -15.95 31.37 22.51
N THR A 56 -15.31 30.26 22.88
CA THR A 56 -13.90 30.25 23.31
C THR A 56 -12.95 30.63 22.17
N LEU A 57 -13.14 30.08 20.97
CA LEU A 57 -12.35 30.44 19.78
C LEU A 57 -12.54 31.91 19.44
N SER A 58 -13.77 32.41 19.45
CA SER A 58 -14.08 33.80 19.11
C SER A 58 -13.46 34.78 20.11
N MET A 59 -13.57 34.47 21.41
CA MET A 59 -12.96 35.28 22.46
C MET A 59 -11.42 35.24 22.38
N THR A 60 -10.84 34.05 22.19
CA THR A 60 -9.38 33.89 22.04
C THR A 60 -8.87 34.66 20.83
N LEU A 61 -9.59 34.61 19.70
CA LEU A 61 -9.26 35.38 18.50
C LEU A 61 -9.28 36.89 18.76
N ALA A 62 -10.32 37.39 19.42
CA ALA A 62 -10.44 38.80 19.79
C ALA A 62 -9.28 39.24 20.72
N LEU A 63 -8.94 38.42 21.72
CA LEU A 63 -7.81 38.69 22.61
C LEU A 63 -6.48 38.71 21.86
N ILE A 64 -6.25 37.75 20.94
CA ILE A 64 -5.03 37.70 20.13
C ILE A 64 -4.89 38.98 19.31
N ILE A 65 -5.95 39.41 18.64
CA ILE A 65 -5.93 40.61 17.78
C ILE A 65 -5.72 41.89 18.60
N HIS A 66 -6.28 41.98 19.81
CA HIS A 66 -6.20 43.20 20.61
C HIS A 66 -4.94 43.34 21.44
N PHE A 67 -4.35 42.23 21.91
CA PHE A 67 -3.24 42.28 22.87
C PHE A 67 -1.87 41.93 22.28
N PHE A 68 -1.81 41.33 21.09
CA PHE A 68 -0.54 40.99 20.43
C PHE A 68 -0.23 41.97 19.30
N GLU A 69 1.06 42.08 18.95
CA GLU A 69 1.47 42.81 17.76
C GLU A 69 0.83 42.19 16.50
N PRO A 70 0.43 43.00 15.50
CA PRO A 70 -0.26 42.52 14.30
C PRO A 70 0.47 41.37 13.59
N ARG A 71 1.80 41.45 13.48
CA ARG A 71 2.62 40.40 12.83
C ARG A 71 2.58 39.07 13.58
N ILE A 72 2.54 39.12 14.91
CA ILE A 72 2.45 37.92 15.76
C ILE A 72 1.06 37.30 15.62
N ALA A 73 0.00 38.13 15.70
CA ALA A 73 -1.37 37.68 15.52
C ALA A 73 -1.57 37.01 14.14
N GLU A 74 -1.12 37.64 13.05
CA GLU A 74 -1.16 37.09 11.69
C GLU A 74 -0.42 35.74 11.60
N THR A 75 0.79 35.67 12.17
CA THR A 75 1.57 34.42 12.17
C THR A 75 0.84 33.30 12.90
N LEU A 76 0.25 33.60 14.07
CA LEU A 76 -0.52 32.61 14.85
C LEU A 76 -1.74 32.10 14.08
N LEU A 77 -2.47 32.99 13.39
CA LEU A 77 -3.64 32.61 12.60
C LEU A 77 -3.32 31.68 11.43
N VAL A 78 -2.14 31.84 10.83
CA VAL A 78 -1.68 30.99 9.73
C VAL A 78 -1.06 29.69 10.26
N ILE A 79 -0.21 29.76 11.28
CA ILE A 79 0.58 28.62 11.74
C ILE A 79 -0.27 27.58 12.47
N VAL A 80 -1.30 27.99 13.23
CA VAL A 80 -2.12 27.05 14.02
C VAL A 80 -2.86 26.06 13.11
N PRO A 81 -3.61 26.47 12.06
CA PRO A 81 -4.21 25.53 11.12
C PRO A 81 -3.19 24.64 10.41
N ILE A 82 -2.02 25.18 10.03
CA ILE A 82 -0.95 24.40 9.40
C ILE A 82 -0.44 23.31 10.34
N LEU A 83 -0.20 23.63 11.61
CA LEU A 83 0.23 22.66 12.62
C LEU A 83 -0.82 21.57 12.86
N LEU A 84 -2.11 21.93 12.86
CA LEU A 84 -3.18 20.95 12.96
C LEU A 84 -3.24 20.02 11.74
N LEU A 85 -3.05 20.57 10.53
CA LEU A 85 -2.98 19.77 9.30
C LEU A 85 -1.77 18.82 9.30
N VAL A 86 -0.59 19.32 9.67
CA VAL A 86 0.64 18.51 9.78
C VAL A 86 0.48 17.44 10.84
N ARG A 87 -0.11 17.75 11.99
CA ARG A 87 -0.39 16.77 13.04
C ARG A 87 -1.34 15.69 12.57
N ASN A 88 -2.44 16.04 11.90
CA ASN A 88 -3.39 15.08 11.36
C ASN A 88 -2.75 14.19 10.29
N ASP A 89 -2.02 14.78 9.34
CA ASP A 89 -1.30 14.04 8.30
C ASP A 89 -0.21 13.14 8.88
N TYR A 90 0.47 13.57 9.95
CA TYR A 90 1.44 12.74 10.67
C TYR A 90 0.77 11.54 11.36
N HIS A 91 -0.37 11.74 12.03
CA HIS A 91 -1.12 10.62 12.62
C HIS A 91 -1.65 9.66 11.55
N ASN A 92 -2.14 10.16 10.42
CA ASN A 92 -2.53 9.35 9.28
C ASN A 92 -1.35 8.55 8.71
N PHE A 93 -0.15 9.14 8.65
CA PHE A 93 1.08 8.45 8.26
C PHE A 93 1.43 7.32 9.23
N LEU A 94 1.38 7.57 10.54
CA LEU A 94 1.60 6.53 11.56
C LEU A 94 0.53 5.42 11.48
N GLY A 95 -0.71 5.79 11.18
CA GLY A 95 -1.85 4.87 11.04
C GLY A 95 -1.76 3.91 9.85
N LEU A 96 -0.89 4.17 8.87
CA LEU A 96 -0.60 3.23 7.79
C LEU A 96 0.27 2.04 8.25
N GLY A 97 0.80 2.10 9.47
CA GLY A 97 1.63 1.05 10.06
C GLY A 97 3.10 1.09 9.61
N PRO A 98 3.88 0.05 9.95
CA PRO A 98 5.28 -0.04 9.56
C PRO A 98 5.41 -0.33 8.05
N GLY A 99 6.52 0.09 7.44
CA GLY A 99 6.82 -0.20 6.03
C GLY A 99 8.27 0.16 5.68
N GLY A 100 8.53 0.42 4.39
CA GLY A 100 9.89 0.75 3.93
C GLY A 100 10.47 2.04 4.51
N THR A 101 9.61 2.99 4.90
CA THR A 101 10.01 4.21 5.62
C THR A 101 9.65 4.07 7.10
N PRO A 102 10.58 4.37 8.04
CA PRO A 102 10.30 4.28 9.47
C PRO A 102 9.14 5.17 9.90
N ALA A 103 8.28 4.66 10.80
CA ALA A 103 7.16 5.38 11.43
C ALA A 103 7.65 6.40 12.48
N THR A 104 8.51 7.33 12.06
CA THR A 104 9.07 8.40 12.89
C THR A 104 8.80 9.76 12.24
N PHE A 105 8.97 10.85 12.99
CA PHE A 105 8.83 12.19 12.43
C PHE A 105 9.81 12.46 11.27
N GLN A 106 11.04 11.95 11.35
CA GLN A 106 11.99 12.05 10.25
C GLN A 106 11.50 11.29 9.00
N GLY A 107 10.92 10.10 9.18
CA GLY A 107 10.26 9.36 8.10
C GLY A 107 9.13 10.17 7.47
N TYR A 108 8.28 10.79 8.30
CA TYR A 108 7.21 11.68 7.84
C TYR A 108 7.72 12.84 7.00
N VAL A 109 8.75 13.57 7.44
CA VAL A 109 9.34 14.68 6.68
C VAL A 109 9.85 14.21 5.32
N ARG A 110 10.50 13.03 5.28
CA ARG A 110 10.95 12.41 4.02
C ARG A 110 9.78 12.11 3.09
N ILE A 111 8.68 11.57 3.63
CA ILE A 111 7.46 11.28 2.87
C ILE A 111 6.80 12.56 2.38
N ALA A 112 6.69 13.60 3.20
CA ALA A 112 6.15 14.89 2.81
C ALA A 112 6.94 15.49 1.63
N TRP A 113 8.27 15.41 1.68
CA TRP A 113 9.13 15.82 0.57
C TRP A 113 8.89 15.00 -0.71
N LEU A 114 8.88 13.67 -0.60
CA LEU A 114 8.65 12.79 -1.76
C LEU A 114 7.26 12.97 -2.37
N ARG A 115 6.25 13.27 -1.54
CA ARG A 115 4.85 13.48 -1.97
C ARG A 115 4.70 14.67 -2.92
N LEU A 116 5.53 15.72 -2.78
CA LEU A 116 5.56 16.85 -3.71
C LEU A 116 5.88 16.43 -5.15
N TRP A 117 6.55 15.29 -5.30
CA TRP A 117 6.99 14.74 -6.58
C TRP A 117 6.27 13.46 -6.95
N ALA A 118 5.22 13.07 -6.23
CA ALA A 118 4.46 11.88 -6.54
C ALA A 118 3.73 12.02 -7.88
N LEU A 119 3.55 10.89 -8.58
CA LEU A 119 2.67 10.80 -9.75
C LEU A 119 1.28 11.31 -9.39
N ARG A 120 0.79 12.24 -10.20
CA ARG A 120 -0.58 12.76 -10.07
C ARG A 120 -1.62 11.76 -10.55
N ASP A 121 -1.27 10.99 -11.58
CA ASP A 121 -2.12 9.93 -12.13
C ASP A 121 -1.42 8.57 -12.02
N PRO A 122 -1.82 7.71 -11.06
CA PRO A 122 -1.28 6.37 -10.92
C PRO A 122 -1.92 5.36 -11.90
N PHE A 123 -2.86 5.78 -12.77
CA PHE A 123 -3.61 4.89 -13.66
C PHE A 123 -3.15 4.95 -15.12
N THR A 124 -2.13 5.74 -15.43
CA THR A 124 -1.48 5.76 -16.75
C THR A 124 -0.19 4.93 -16.73
N ALA A 125 -0.12 3.89 -17.56
CA ALA A 125 1.06 3.04 -17.70
C ALA A 125 2.25 3.80 -18.33
N PRO A 126 3.51 3.47 -17.96
CA PRO A 126 4.67 4.02 -18.65
C PRO A 126 4.78 3.49 -20.09
N GLU A 127 5.63 4.13 -20.89
CA GLU A 127 5.93 3.66 -22.25
C GLU A 127 6.91 2.47 -22.23
N ALA A 128 6.70 1.53 -23.15
CA ALA A 128 7.61 0.40 -23.32
C ALA A 128 8.93 0.88 -23.92
N LYS A 129 10.05 0.36 -23.40
CA LYS A 129 11.40 0.69 -23.88
C LYS A 129 11.91 -0.49 -24.71
N PRO A 130 12.27 -0.28 -25.99
CA PRO A 130 12.62 -1.38 -26.91
C PRO A 130 13.89 -2.15 -26.52
N ASN A 131 14.74 -1.55 -25.68
CA ASN A 131 16.03 -2.10 -25.26
C ASN A 131 15.96 -2.86 -23.92
N ILE A 132 14.77 -3.04 -23.34
CA ILE A 132 14.57 -3.81 -22.12
C ILE A 132 14.00 -5.18 -22.50
N LEU A 133 14.58 -6.24 -21.93
CA LEU A 133 14.01 -7.58 -21.99
C LEU A 133 13.08 -7.79 -20.80
N PRO A 134 11.97 -8.53 -20.94
CA PRO A 134 11.40 -9.00 -22.20
C PRO A 134 10.86 -7.84 -23.05
N LYS A 135 10.87 -7.99 -24.38
CA LYS A 135 10.45 -6.92 -25.32
C LYS A 135 8.95 -6.62 -25.30
N ARG A 136 8.14 -7.55 -24.78
CA ARG A 136 6.67 -7.49 -24.76
C ARG A 136 6.15 -8.08 -23.45
N GLY A 137 4.95 -7.66 -23.08
CA GLY A 137 4.19 -8.27 -21.98
C GLY A 137 3.62 -9.63 -22.36
N ILE A 138 3.09 -10.35 -21.37
CA ILE A 138 2.44 -11.66 -21.57
C ILE A 138 0.94 -11.66 -21.31
N LEU A 139 0.37 -10.62 -20.69
CA LEU A 139 -1.06 -10.56 -20.36
C LEU A 139 -1.95 -10.21 -21.56
N ARG A 140 -1.36 -9.65 -22.63
CA ARG A 140 -2.08 -9.20 -23.84
C ARG A 140 -1.41 -9.72 -25.11
N GLN A 141 -1.29 -11.03 -25.25
CA GLN A 141 -0.85 -11.63 -26.51
C GLN A 141 -2.04 -11.85 -27.46
N GLU A 142 -1.83 -11.56 -28.75
CA GLU A 142 -2.88 -11.65 -29.78
C GLU A 142 -3.26 -13.11 -30.05
N GLY A 143 -4.57 -13.39 -30.05
CA GLY A 143 -5.14 -14.71 -30.30
C GLY A 143 -5.41 -15.56 -29.06
N ASP A 144 -5.09 -15.08 -27.85
CA ASP A 144 -5.08 -15.89 -26.64
C ASP A 144 -6.20 -15.52 -25.63
N LEU A 145 -6.66 -16.54 -24.90
CA LEU A 145 -7.64 -16.49 -23.80
C LEU A 145 -7.04 -15.87 -22.51
N THR A 146 -5.81 -15.35 -22.57
CA THR A 146 -5.01 -14.87 -21.43
C THR A 146 -5.26 -13.42 -21.03
N ARG A 147 -6.16 -12.71 -21.71
CA ARG A 147 -6.59 -11.38 -21.28
C ARG A 147 -7.16 -11.43 -19.86
N LEU A 148 -6.78 -10.46 -19.04
CA LEU A 148 -7.35 -10.35 -17.72
C LEU A 148 -8.84 -9.96 -17.83
N PRO A 149 -9.73 -10.61 -17.07
CA PRO A 149 -11.12 -10.14 -16.97
C PRO A 149 -11.16 -8.80 -16.25
N TYR A 150 -12.26 -8.06 -16.38
CA TYR A 150 -12.47 -6.87 -15.57
C TYR A 150 -12.67 -7.28 -14.11
N ARG A 151 -11.99 -6.59 -13.20
CA ARG A 151 -12.23 -6.76 -11.76
C ARG A 151 -13.62 -6.22 -11.41
N PRO A 152 -14.50 -7.02 -10.77
CA PRO A 152 -15.83 -6.55 -10.40
C PRO A 152 -15.80 -5.44 -9.33
N GLY A 153 -16.59 -4.39 -9.56
CA GLY A 153 -16.78 -3.29 -8.62
C GLY A 153 -15.85 -2.08 -8.82
N PRO A 154 -15.97 -1.04 -7.98
CA PRO A 154 -15.07 0.10 -8.00
C PRO A 154 -13.65 -0.32 -7.60
N ARG A 155 -12.66 0.49 -7.97
CA ARG A 155 -11.28 0.29 -7.48
C ARG A 155 -11.22 0.49 -5.97
N PRO A 156 -10.35 -0.26 -5.27
CA PRO A 156 -10.06 0.00 -3.88
C PRO A 156 -9.49 1.39 -3.66
N GLN A 157 -9.81 1.96 -2.50
CA GLN A 157 -9.18 3.16 -1.99
C GLN A 157 -7.77 2.82 -1.50
N VAL A 158 -6.81 3.68 -1.85
CA VAL A 158 -5.41 3.52 -1.49
C VAL A 158 -4.88 4.82 -0.90
N ALA A 159 -4.11 4.72 0.17
CA ALA A 159 -3.45 5.86 0.79
C ALA A 159 -1.97 5.60 1.05
N GLY A 160 -1.25 6.69 1.29
CA GLY A 160 0.19 6.65 1.50
C GLY A 160 1.00 6.53 0.21
N ILE A 161 2.32 6.67 0.37
CA ILE A 161 3.30 6.49 -0.71
C ILE A 161 4.47 5.59 -0.30
N ALA A 162 4.74 5.44 1.01
CA ALA A 162 5.73 4.53 1.59
C ALA A 162 5.62 4.65 3.13
N PRO A 163 4.85 3.79 3.82
CA PRO A 163 4.05 2.71 3.25
C PRO A 163 2.90 3.21 2.36
N GLN A 164 2.52 2.38 1.38
CA GLN A 164 1.32 2.54 0.57
C GLN A 164 0.37 1.40 0.96
N ARG A 165 -0.91 1.72 1.17
CA ARG A 165 -1.90 0.78 1.71
C ARG A 165 -3.24 0.85 1.02
N GLN A 166 -3.84 -0.32 0.80
CA GLN A 166 -5.23 -0.49 0.44
C GLN A 166 -6.10 -0.33 1.69
N LEU A 167 -7.14 0.50 1.62
CA LEU A 167 -7.96 0.88 2.77
C LEU A 167 -9.28 0.11 2.85
N ASP A 168 -9.78 -0.37 1.71
CA ASP A 168 -11.04 -1.11 1.61
C ASP A 168 -10.89 -2.32 0.68
N GLN A 169 -11.93 -3.15 0.58
CA GLN A 169 -11.93 -4.36 -0.25
C GLN A 169 -10.73 -5.30 0.03
N HIS A 170 -10.35 -5.40 1.31
CA HIS A 170 -9.24 -6.24 1.79
C HIS A 170 -9.43 -7.70 1.36
N GLY A 171 -8.32 -8.37 1.06
CA GLY A 171 -8.33 -9.81 0.81
C GLY A 171 -8.63 -10.56 2.11
N THR A 172 -9.28 -11.71 2.03
CA THR A 172 -9.56 -12.49 3.25
C THR A 172 -8.32 -13.26 3.71
N GLU A 173 -8.19 -13.47 5.03
CA GLU A 173 -7.07 -14.21 5.64
C GLU A 173 -6.78 -15.57 4.95
N PRO A 174 -7.79 -16.41 4.62
CA PRO A 174 -7.54 -17.65 3.88
C PRO A 174 -6.84 -17.45 2.52
N HIS A 175 -7.24 -16.44 1.74
CA HIS A 175 -6.64 -16.18 0.43
C HIS A 175 -5.26 -15.55 0.55
N TYR A 176 -5.03 -14.72 1.58
CA TYR A 176 -3.72 -14.21 1.93
C TYR A 176 -2.74 -15.34 2.27
N HIS A 177 -3.15 -16.28 3.13
CA HIS A 177 -2.33 -17.45 3.45
C HIS A 177 -2.12 -18.37 2.24
N ALA A 178 -3.14 -18.60 1.43
CA ALA A 178 -3.03 -19.38 0.20
C ALA A 178 -2.04 -18.75 -0.80
N LEU A 179 -2.09 -17.43 -0.97
CA LEU A 179 -1.13 -16.69 -1.78
C LEU A 179 0.30 -16.85 -1.27
N ARG A 180 0.54 -16.69 0.04
CA ARG A 180 1.87 -16.89 0.64
C ARG A 180 2.39 -18.31 0.44
N LYS A 181 1.55 -19.32 0.72
CA LYS A 181 1.87 -20.74 0.52
C LYS A 181 2.20 -21.02 -0.95
N THR A 182 1.46 -20.45 -1.88
CA THR A 182 1.71 -20.55 -3.32
C THR A 182 3.11 -20.05 -3.68
N LEU A 183 3.50 -18.87 -3.18
CA LEU A 183 4.84 -18.30 -3.42
C LEU A 183 5.96 -19.15 -2.80
N GLN A 184 5.76 -19.63 -1.57
CA GLN A 184 6.72 -20.50 -0.88
C GLN A 184 6.90 -21.83 -1.62
N LYS A 185 5.80 -22.43 -2.09
CA LYS A 185 5.83 -23.68 -2.85
C LYS A 185 6.51 -23.50 -4.21
N LEU A 186 6.26 -22.39 -4.91
CA LEU A 186 6.96 -22.06 -6.14
C LEU A 186 8.48 -22.02 -5.93
N ALA A 187 8.92 -21.35 -4.85
CA ALA A 187 10.33 -21.24 -4.51
C ALA A 187 10.95 -22.57 -4.09
N SER A 188 10.25 -23.38 -3.28
CA SER A 188 10.76 -24.68 -2.85
C SER A 188 10.79 -25.73 -3.96
N ALA A 189 9.86 -25.65 -4.92
CA ALA A 189 9.86 -26.50 -6.11
C ALA A 189 10.95 -26.12 -7.12
N ASN A 190 11.41 -24.85 -7.11
CA ASN A 190 12.40 -24.33 -8.05
C ASN A 190 13.54 -23.57 -7.34
N PRO A 191 14.28 -24.21 -6.41
CA PRO A 191 15.20 -23.53 -5.52
C PRO A 191 16.41 -22.92 -6.24
N ALA A 192 16.76 -23.42 -7.43
CA ALA A 192 17.80 -22.87 -8.28
C ALA A 192 17.39 -21.55 -8.98
N ARG A 193 16.08 -21.28 -9.10
CA ARG A 193 15.55 -20.10 -9.81
C ARG A 193 15.00 -19.07 -8.84
N PHE A 194 14.35 -19.52 -7.77
CA PHE A 194 13.63 -18.65 -6.85
C PHE A 194 13.99 -18.88 -5.39
N GLY A 195 13.67 -17.90 -4.55
CA GLY A 195 13.73 -17.97 -3.10
C GLY A 195 12.69 -17.05 -2.48
N THR A 196 12.35 -17.29 -1.21
CA THR A 196 11.50 -16.38 -0.44
C THR A 196 12.27 -15.77 0.73
N ALA A 197 12.07 -14.48 0.97
CA ALA A 197 12.66 -13.76 2.09
C ALA A 197 11.77 -12.57 2.47
N ARG A 198 12.13 -11.83 3.51
CA ARG A 198 11.49 -10.55 3.85
C ARG A 198 11.72 -9.54 2.72
N SER A 199 10.68 -8.80 2.30
CA SER A 199 10.82 -7.79 1.24
C SER A 199 11.89 -6.77 1.58
N CYS A 200 12.68 -6.36 0.60
CA CYS A 200 13.71 -5.36 0.79
C CYS A 200 13.22 -3.93 0.49
N LEU A 201 12.11 -3.76 -0.23
CA LEU A 201 11.45 -2.46 -0.41
C LEU A 201 10.51 -2.16 0.76
N GLU A 202 9.61 -3.09 1.08
CA GLU A 202 8.63 -2.90 2.16
C GLU A 202 9.26 -3.08 3.55
N LYS A 203 10.40 -3.77 3.61
CA LYS A 203 11.05 -4.18 4.86
C LYS A 203 10.10 -4.98 5.75
N HIS A 204 9.01 -5.55 5.26
CA HIS A 204 8.03 -6.39 5.95
C HIS A 204 7.40 -7.33 4.91
N GLY A 205 6.62 -8.31 5.34
CA GLY A 205 5.96 -9.23 4.43
C GLY A 205 6.86 -10.23 3.71
N LEU A 206 6.20 -11.22 3.09
CA LEU A 206 6.84 -12.24 2.27
C LEU A 206 7.13 -11.69 0.88
N GLY A 207 8.40 -11.72 0.48
CA GLY A 207 8.87 -11.43 -0.88
C GLY A 207 9.30 -12.69 -1.62
N LEU A 208 8.97 -12.76 -2.91
CA LEU A 208 9.52 -13.72 -3.87
C LEU A 208 10.70 -13.08 -4.59
N PHE A 209 11.83 -13.79 -4.67
CA PHE A 209 13.07 -13.33 -5.28
C PHE A 209 13.52 -14.28 -6.37
N ALA A 210 13.97 -13.72 -7.50
CA ALA A 210 14.67 -14.44 -8.56
C ALA A 210 16.19 -14.44 -8.30
N ARG A 211 16.84 -15.58 -8.52
CA ARG A 211 18.31 -15.71 -8.35
C ARG A 211 19.11 -15.14 -9.52
N HIS A 212 18.55 -15.20 -10.72
CA HIS A 212 19.18 -14.73 -11.96
C HIS A 212 18.27 -13.72 -12.69
N PRO A 213 17.97 -12.56 -12.09
CA PRO A 213 17.11 -11.55 -12.69
C PRO A 213 17.80 -10.87 -13.89
N VAL A 214 17.06 -10.72 -14.97
CA VAL A 214 17.42 -9.85 -16.11
C VAL A 214 17.11 -8.39 -15.76
N ASN A 215 15.96 -8.14 -15.14
CA ASN A 215 15.60 -6.83 -14.59
C ASN A 215 15.76 -6.81 -13.07
N VAL A 216 16.86 -6.23 -12.59
CA VAL A 216 17.19 -6.23 -11.18
C VAL A 216 16.47 -5.09 -10.46
N THR A 217 15.53 -5.43 -9.60
CA THR A 217 15.03 -4.55 -8.54
C THR A 217 15.32 -5.21 -7.20
N CYS A 218 15.99 -4.50 -6.31
CA CYS A 218 16.16 -4.90 -4.92
C CYS A 218 16.56 -6.40 -4.74
N ASN A 219 17.78 -6.75 -5.17
CA ASN A 219 18.29 -8.13 -5.14
C ASN A 219 17.43 -9.18 -5.90
N GLY A 220 16.68 -8.76 -6.92
CA GLY A 220 15.86 -9.66 -7.74
C GLY A 220 14.45 -9.89 -7.18
N GLU A 221 13.95 -9.01 -6.33
CA GLU A 221 12.58 -9.07 -5.82
C GLU A 221 11.56 -8.97 -6.97
N VAL A 222 10.77 -10.04 -7.13
CA VAL A 222 9.71 -10.15 -8.14
C VAL A 222 8.45 -9.46 -7.63
N CYS A 223 8.01 -9.87 -6.45
CA CYS A 223 6.85 -9.31 -5.77
C CYS A 223 6.98 -9.48 -4.26
N HIS A 224 6.21 -8.70 -3.51
CA HIS A 224 5.96 -8.96 -2.10
C HIS A 224 4.51 -8.75 -1.73
N VAL A 225 4.08 -9.42 -0.67
CA VAL A 225 2.72 -9.35 -0.12
C VAL A 225 2.77 -8.55 1.17
N HIS A 226 1.85 -7.58 1.33
CA HIS A 226 1.68 -6.82 2.57
C HIS A 226 0.96 -7.68 3.61
N ASP A 227 1.49 -7.69 4.84
CA ASP A 227 0.86 -8.41 5.95
C ASP A 227 -0.41 -7.67 6.46
N SER A 228 -0.52 -6.36 6.24
CA SER A 228 -1.58 -5.52 6.83
C SER A 228 -2.87 -5.44 6.02
N ASP A 229 -2.78 -5.43 4.69
CA ASP A 229 -3.93 -5.23 3.78
C ASP A 229 -4.00 -6.28 2.67
N HIS A 230 -3.06 -7.23 2.66
CA HIS A 230 -2.94 -8.34 1.71
C HIS A 230 -2.75 -7.94 0.25
N SER A 231 -2.50 -6.65 -0.01
CA SER A 231 -2.14 -6.16 -1.32
C SER A 231 -0.69 -6.52 -1.66
N LEU A 232 -0.29 -6.33 -2.91
CA LEU A 232 1.04 -6.70 -3.37
C LEU A 232 1.71 -5.54 -4.07
N HIS A 233 3.04 -5.49 -3.99
CA HIS A 233 3.83 -4.77 -4.97
C HIS A 233 4.67 -5.70 -5.83
N MET A 234 4.86 -5.31 -7.08
CA MET A 234 5.68 -6.05 -8.04
C MET A 234 6.13 -5.15 -9.19
N ASN A 235 7.07 -5.66 -9.98
CA ASN A 235 7.51 -5.03 -11.22
C ASN A 235 6.91 -5.76 -12.42
N LEU A 236 6.31 -5.01 -13.36
CA LEU A 236 5.68 -5.57 -14.55
C LEU A 236 6.22 -4.90 -15.81
N HIS A 237 6.16 -5.61 -16.94
CA HIS A 237 6.42 -4.99 -18.24
C HIS A 237 5.38 -3.87 -18.50
N PRO A 238 5.74 -2.72 -19.12
CA PRO A 238 4.79 -1.62 -19.36
C PRO A 238 3.50 -2.00 -20.12
N GLU A 239 3.55 -3.02 -20.98
CA GLU A 239 2.34 -3.59 -21.61
C GLU A 239 1.43 -4.31 -20.62
N ASP A 240 2.00 -5.05 -19.68
CA ASP A 240 1.24 -5.77 -18.64
C ASP A 240 0.70 -4.79 -17.59
N ILE A 241 1.45 -3.74 -17.25
CA ILE A 241 0.96 -2.62 -16.43
C ILE A 241 -0.31 -2.04 -17.08
N ARG A 242 -0.27 -1.75 -18.38
CA ARG A 242 -1.43 -1.20 -19.10
C ARG A 242 -2.65 -2.11 -19.00
N GLU A 243 -2.48 -3.42 -19.12
CA GLU A 243 -3.57 -4.38 -18.98
C GLU A 243 -4.11 -4.43 -17.54
N VAL A 244 -3.24 -4.57 -16.54
CA VAL A 244 -3.60 -4.58 -15.11
C VAL A 244 -4.37 -3.32 -14.71
N LEU A 245 -3.87 -2.15 -15.14
CA LEU A 245 -4.52 -0.87 -14.91
C LEU A 245 -5.87 -0.83 -15.64
N ALA A 246 -5.93 -1.10 -16.94
CA ALA A 246 -7.18 -1.04 -17.71
C ALA A 246 -8.28 -1.98 -17.17
N LYS A 247 -7.88 -3.13 -16.60
CA LYS A 247 -8.81 -4.16 -16.11
C LYS A 247 -9.21 -4.02 -14.65
N GLY A 248 -8.67 -3.07 -13.90
CA GLY A 248 -9.11 -2.83 -12.52
C GLY A 248 -8.30 -3.53 -11.44
N TRP A 249 -7.19 -4.18 -11.79
CA TRP A 249 -6.45 -5.06 -10.87
C TRP A 249 -5.37 -4.37 -10.04
N GLY A 250 -5.01 -3.13 -10.37
CA GLY A 250 -4.00 -2.40 -9.63
C GLY A 250 -3.91 -0.92 -9.98
N GLN A 251 -2.90 -0.28 -9.41
CA GLN A 251 -2.47 1.09 -9.68
C GLN A 251 -0.94 1.19 -9.60
N ARG A 252 -0.34 2.18 -10.28
CA ARG A 252 1.10 2.42 -10.13
C ARG A 252 1.43 2.93 -8.72
N HIS A 253 2.63 2.61 -8.27
CA HIS A 253 3.13 3.21 -7.04
C HIS A 253 3.38 4.72 -7.29
N PRO A 254 2.98 5.64 -6.39
CA PRO A 254 3.10 7.09 -6.64
C PRO A 254 4.53 7.57 -6.92
N LEU A 255 5.52 6.85 -6.41
CA LEU A 255 6.94 7.12 -6.66
C LEU A 255 7.52 6.38 -7.88
N ALA A 256 6.73 5.62 -8.64
CA ALA A 256 7.20 4.82 -9.78
C ALA A 256 7.36 5.65 -11.06
N TRP A 257 8.26 6.63 -11.05
CA TRP A 257 8.55 7.44 -12.23
C TRP A 257 10.01 7.88 -12.24
N LYS A 258 10.50 8.31 -13.41
CA LYS A 258 11.87 8.81 -13.57
C LYS A 258 11.87 10.31 -13.81
N GLY A 259 12.48 11.04 -12.87
CA GLY A 259 12.72 12.47 -12.98
C GLY A 259 14.18 12.78 -13.29
N LYS A 260 14.42 13.92 -13.93
CA LYS A 260 15.78 14.47 -14.12
C LYS A 260 16.34 15.09 -12.83
N LEU A 261 15.47 15.68 -12.01
CA LEU A 261 15.85 16.45 -10.82
C LEU A 261 15.84 15.63 -9.53
N VAL A 262 14.92 14.67 -9.41
CA VAL A 262 14.76 13.85 -8.20
C VAL A 262 14.78 12.38 -8.58
N ARG A 263 15.65 11.61 -7.92
CA ARG A 263 15.71 10.16 -8.07
C ARG A 263 14.71 9.49 -7.14
N MET A 264 13.78 8.74 -7.70
CA MET A 264 12.81 7.97 -6.93
C MET A 264 13.42 6.67 -6.37
N PRO A 265 12.93 6.19 -5.21
CA PRO A 265 13.47 5.00 -4.55
C PRO A 265 12.98 3.67 -5.17
N VAL A 266 11.99 3.72 -6.06
CA VAL A 266 11.39 2.56 -6.73
C VAL A 266 11.50 2.71 -8.25
N PRO A 267 11.53 1.60 -9.01
CA PRO A 267 11.56 1.65 -10.47
C PRO A 267 10.24 2.18 -11.05
N GLU A 268 10.26 2.55 -12.32
CA GLU A 268 9.11 3.14 -13.03
C GLU A 268 7.99 2.11 -13.29
N GLU A 269 8.40 0.85 -13.32
CA GLU A 269 7.61 -0.34 -13.59
C GLU A 269 6.96 -0.92 -12.32
N PHE A 270 7.09 -0.23 -11.19
CA PHE A 270 6.58 -0.67 -9.89
C PHE A 270 5.08 -0.37 -9.74
N VAL A 271 4.31 -1.43 -9.46
CA VAL A 271 2.86 -1.36 -9.33
C VAL A 271 2.39 -1.93 -8.00
N MET A 272 1.23 -1.48 -7.56
CA MET A 272 0.43 -2.10 -6.53
C MET A 272 -0.67 -2.93 -7.18
N VAL A 273 -0.75 -4.21 -6.84
CA VAL A 273 -1.85 -5.11 -7.22
C VAL A 273 -2.74 -5.30 -6.01
N TYR A 274 -4.05 -5.20 -6.21
CA TYR A 274 -5.01 -5.25 -5.12
C TYR A 274 -5.14 -6.66 -4.53
N ALA A 275 -5.48 -6.71 -3.25
CA ALA A 275 -5.64 -7.98 -2.53
C ALA A 275 -6.75 -8.85 -3.13
N PRO A 276 -6.54 -10.18 -3.27
CA PRO A 276 -7.57 -11.08 -3.78
C PRO A 276 -8.67 -11.32 -2.75
N ARG A 277 -9.93 -11.12 -3.14
CA ARG A 277 -11.10 -11.30 -2.26
C ARG A 277 -11.63 -12.74 -2.21
N ASP A 278 -11.40 -13.49 -3.27
CA ASP A 278 -11.92 -14.85 -3.46
C ASP A 278 -10.97 -15.71 -4.31
N ASP A 279 -11.32 -16.99 -4.49
CA ASP A 279 -10.53 -17.95 -5.26
C ASP A 279 -10.33 -17.54 -6.72
N HIS A 280 -11.30 -16.83 -7.31
CA HIS A 280 -11.21 -16.36 -8.69
C HIS A 280 -10.20 -15.22 -8.80
N GLU A 281 -10.28 -14.23 -7.90
CA GLU A 281 -9.29 -13.16 -7.83
C GLU A 281 -7.89 -13.69 -7.50
N LEU A 282 -7.77 -14.66 -6.60
CA LEU A 282 -6.48 -15.29 -6.25
C LEU A 282 -5.80 -15.88 -7.50
N ARG A 283 -6.54 -16.62 -8.33
CA ARG A 283 -6.00 -17.15 -9.60
C ARG A 283 -5.54 -16.06 -10.55
N ILE A 284 -6.26 -14.94 -10.61
CA ILE A 284 -5.89 -13.81 -11.47
C ILE A 284 -4.66 -13.09 -10.93
N VAL A 285 -4.58 -12.85 -9.62
CA VAL A 285 -3.40 -12.28 -8.98
C VAL A 285 -2.18 -13.17 -9.24
N CYS A 286 -2.31 -14.50 -9.16
CA CYS A 286 -1.23 -15.42 -9.54
C CYS A 286 -0.81 -15.26 -11.01
N LYS A 287 -1.73 -15.10 -11.97
CA LYS A 287 -1.39 -14.78 -13.37
C LYS A 287 -0.64 -13.46 -13.52
N ILE A 288 -0.97 -12.46 -12.71
CA ILE A 288 -0.23 -11.18 -12.70
C ILE A 288 1.18 -11.39 -12.12
N ILE A 289 1.33 -12.26 -11.12
CA ILE A 289 2.65 -12.65 -10.58
C ILE A 289 3.47 -13.41 -11.64
N GLU A 290 2.86 -14.27 -12.45
CA GLU A 290 3.53 -14.90 -13.61
C GLU A 290 4.07 -13.85 -14.59
N ALA A 291 3.31 -12.76 -14.82
CA ALA A 291 3.77 -11.62 -15.63
C ALA A 291 4.91 -10.83 -14.95
N ALA A 292 4.92 -10.75 -13.62
CA ALA A 292 6.04 -10.18 -12.88
C ALA A 292 7.30 -11.04 -12.99
N ILE A 293 7.17 -12.36 -12.87
CA ILE A 293 8.26 -13.31 -13.09
C ILE A 293 8.79 -13.16 -14.52
N TRP A 294 7.89 -13.15 -15.52
CA TRP A 294 8.25 -12.90 -16.91
C TRP A 294 9.04 -11.62 -17.09
N TYR A 295 8.61 -10.51 -16.48
CA TYR A 295 9.36 -9.27 -16.54
C TYR A 295 10.74 -9.37 -15.88
N VAL A 296 10.84 -10.02 -14.72
CA VAL A 296 12.10 -10.06 -13.95
C VAL A 296 13.13 -11.01 -14.56
N VAL A 297 12.73 -12.21 -15.03
CA VAL A 297 13.65 -13.24 -15.53
C VAL A 297 13.58 -13.50 -17.03
N SER A 298 12.62 -12.89 -17.76
CA SER A 298 12.39 -13.10 -19.19
C SER A 298 12.11 -14.57 -19.58
N GLU A 299 11.54 -15.34 -18.66
CA GLU A 299 11.20 -16.76 -18.83
C GLU A 299 9.79 -17.01 -18.30
N ARG A 300 8.99 -17.80 -19.03
CA ARG A 300 7.64 -18.16 -18.59
C ARG A 300 7.71 -19.12 -17.41
N THR A 301 6.83 -18.91 -16.45
CA THR A 301 6.68 -19.75 -15.26
C THR A 301 5.20 -19.84 -14.96
N ASP A 302 4.70 -21.07 -14.84
CA ASP A 302 3.31 -21.31 -14.46
C ASP A 302 3.23 -21.57 -12.95
N ILE A 303 2.27 -20.94 -12.28
CA ILE A 303 2.08 -21.04 -10.84
C ILE A 303 0.91 -21.98 -10.55
N GLN A 304 1.17 -23.02 -9.76
CA GLN A 304 0.12 -23.85 -9.18
C GLN A 304 -0.47 -23.15 -7.96
N VAL A 305 -1.69 -22.64 -8.10
CA VAL A 305 -2.39 -21.87 -7.05
C VAL A 305 -2.87 -22.80 -5.94
N GLU A 306 -2.47 -22.52 -4.70
CA GLU A 306 -2.99 -23.19 -3.52
C GLU A 306 -4.43 -22.75 -3.23
N ARG A 307 -5.26 -23.68 -2.74
CA ARG A 307 -6.63 -23.37 -2.36
C ARG A 307 -6.66 -22.61 -1.03
N ALA A 308 -7.54 -21.61 -0.93
CA ALA A 308 -7.94 -21.09 0.36
C ALA A 308 -8.68 -22.20 1.12
N ALA A 309 -8.22 -22.50 2.33
CA ALA A 309 -8.80 -23.50 3.23
C ALA A 309 -9.37 -22.79 4.46
#